data_AF-A0A354SKC8-F1
#
_entry.id   AF-A0A354SKC8-F1
#
_cell.length_a   1.000
_cell.length_b   1.000
_cell.length_c   1.000
_cell.angle_alpha   90.00
_cell.angle_beta   90.00
_cell.angle_gamma   90.00
#
_symmetry.space_group_name_H-M   'P 1'
#
loop_
_entity.id
_entity.type
_entity.pdbx_description
1 polymer ?
#
loop_
_entity_poly.entity_id
_entity_poly.type
_entity_poly.pdbx_seq_one_letter_code
_entity_poly.pdbx_strand_id
1 'polypeptide(L)'
;MNWKQKKKYEALLEREQGFVKKVWGTCYSVCLAYPNTYRIGMANLGFQTVYKIINELPSFLCERVFLPAGDDAEFVAGAVETVSLESQKPLRDFDILAFSISFENDYPAVLKILESGGIPLKAKDRKSKHPLVIGGGIALTLNPEPPADFFDVFVLGEAEEILPQFARVFAEARRMDLGRKAMLIDLQKQIPGIYVPSLYAVSYFPEGKIKDVVPLEEGLPKKIQVSPIKNINAFRTTEVVSSADAEMADMFLVEVNRGCPHLCR
;
A
#
# COMPACT_ATOMS: atom_id res chain seq x y z
N MET A 1 -24.10 -1.05 -5.64
CA MET A 1 -23.09 -2.08 -5.92
C MET A 1 -23.58 -2.97 -7.07
N ASN A 2 -22.76 -3.18 -8.09
CA ASN A 2 -23.14 -3.94 -9.30
C ASN A 2 -23.17 -5.45 -8.99
N TRP A 3 -24.33 -6.10 -9.14
CA TRP A 3 -24.50 -7.54 -8.90
C TRP A 3 -23.54 -8.40 -9.74
N LYS A 4 -23.20 -7.96 -10.97
CA LYS A 4 -22.23 -8.63 -11.83
C LYS A 4 -20.83 -8.63 -11.20
N GLN A 5 -20.41 -7.49 -10.63
CA GLN A 5 -19.10 -7.34 -9.98
C GLN A 5 -19.00 -8.23 -8.75
N LYS A 6 -20.08 -8.30 -7.94
CA LYS A 6 -20.14 -9.18 -6.78
C LYS A 6 -19.91 -10.64 -7.15
N LYS A 7 -20.65 -11.15 -8.14
CA LYS A 7 -20.49 -12.52 -8.63
C LYS A 7 -19.11 -12.78 -9.22
N LYS A 8 -18.53 -11.80 -9.93
CA LYS A 8 -17.17 -11.90 -10.48
C LYS A 8 -16.13 -12.08 -9.37
N TYR A 9 -16.22 -11.34 -8.27
CA TYR A 9 -15.30 -11.46 -7.15
C TYR A 9 -15.50 -12.77 -6.36
N GLU A 10 -16.75 -13.19 -6.16
CA GLU A 10 -17.06 -14.49 -5.54
C GLU A 10 -16.47 -15.66 -6.36
N ALA A 11 -16.70 -15.68 -7.67
CA ALA A 11 -16.15 -16.70 -8.56
C ALA A 11 -14.61 -16.69 -8.62
N LEU A 12 -13.99 -15.52 -8.51
CA LEU A 12 -12.53 -15.39 -8.46
C LEU A 12 -11.97 -16.00 -7.17
N LEU A 13 -12.55 -15.67 -6.01
CA LEU A 13 -12.13 -16.20 -4.70
C LEU A 13 -12.36 -17.71 -4.58
N GLU A 14 -13.41 -18.25 -5.19
CA GLU A 14 -13.67 -19.71 -5.24
C GLU A 14 -12.56 -20.47 -5.98
N ARG A 15 -11.79 -19.78 -6.83
CA ARG A 15 -10.65 -20.32 -7.57
C ARG A 15 -9.29 -19.95 -6.96
N GLU A 16 -9.29 -19.28 -5.81
CA GLU A 16 -8.09 -18.99 -5.04
C GLU A 16 -7.91 -19.99 -3.90
N GLN A 17 -6.65 -20.20 -3.52
CA GLN A 17 -6.29 -20.91 -2.29
C GLN A 17 -5.36 -20.03 -1.46
N GLY A 18 -5.56 -20.00 -0.13
CA GLY A 18 -4.67 -19.31 0.80
C GLY A 18 -5.04 -17.86 1.16
N PHE A 19 -6.10 -17.29 0.56
CA PHE A 19 -6.59 -15.97 0.99
C PHE A 19 -7.12 -16.02 2.43
N VAL A 20 -7.04 -14.89 3.12
CA VAL A 20 -7.46 -14.74 4.52
C VAL A 20 -8.74 -13.91 4.57
N LYS A 21 -9.69 -14.36 5.39
CA LYS A 21 -10.91 -13.61 5.69
C LYS A 21 -11.13 -13.54 7.20
N LYS A 22 -11.08 -12.32 7.75
CA LYS A 22 -11.34 -12.04 9.17
C LYS A 22 -12.68 -11.32 9.33
N VAL A 23 -13.22 -11.32 10.55
CA VAL A 23 -14.46 -10.60 10.88
C VAL A 23 -14.17 -9.10 10.93
N TRP A 24 -14.98 -8.30 10.25
CA TRP A 24 -14.87 -6.84 10.30
C TRP A 24 -15.28 -6.29 11.66
N GLY A 25 -14.62 -5.21 12.08
CA GLY A 25 -14.90 -4.54 13.36
C GLY A 25 -14.16 -5.11 14.57
N THR A 26 -13.42 -6.22 14.42
CA THR A 26 -12.58 -6.79 15.49
C THR A 26 -11.09 -6.45 15.34
N CYS A 27 -10.68 -5.92 14.18
CA CYS A 27 -9.30 -5.61 13.82
C CYS A 27 -9.25 -4.27 13.07
N TYR A 28 -8.08 -3.65 13.01
CA TYR A 28 -7.82 -2.53 12.12
C TYR A 28 -7.78 -3.01 10.67
N SER A 29 -8.50 -2.33 9.79
CA SER A 29 -8.70 -2.78 8.41
C SER A 29 -7.71 -2.12 7.44
N VAL A 30 -7.04 -2.96 6.64
CA VAL A 30 -6.16 -2.55 5.56
C VAL A 30 -6.72 -3.06 4.25
N CYS A 31 -6.82 -2.18 3.25
CA CYS A 31 -7.00 -2.59 1.87
C CYS A 31 -5.66 -2.43 1.14
N LEU A 32 -5.04 -3.54 0.74
CA LEU A 32 -3.81 -3.55 -0.03
C LEU A 32 -4.15 -3.50 -1.53
N ALA A 33 -3.87 -2.35 -2.12
CA ALA A 33 -4.05 -2.06 -3.52
C ALA A 33 -2.81 -2.43 -4.34
N TYR A 34 -3.03 -3.21 -5.40
CA TYR A 34 -2.09 -3.28 -6.51
C TYR A 34 -2.64 -2.39 -7.63
N PRO A 35 -1.92 -1.33 -8.05
CA PRO A 35 -2.42 -0.34 -9.02
C PRO A 35 -2.40 -0.86 -10.47
N ASN A 36 -2.71 -2.14 -10.66
CA ASN A 36 -2.80 -2.79 -11.96
C ASN A 36 -3.84 -3.92 -11.89
N THR A 37 -3.98 -4.69 -12.96
CA THR A 37 -4.93 -5.80 -13.04
C THR A 37 -4.61 -6.89 -12.01
N TYR A 38 -5.66 -7.61 -11.61
CA TYR A 38 -5.55 -8.75 -10.71
C TYR A 38 -4.50 -9.77 -11.16
N ARG A 39 -4.51 -10.13 -12.45
CA ARG A 39 -3.63 -11.15 -13.03
C ARG A 39 -2.15 -10.82 -12.80
N ILE A 40 -1.76 -9.55 -12.98
CA ILE A 40 -0.40 -9.05 -12.75
C ILE A 40 -0.10 -8.96 -11.25
N GLY A 41 -1.03 -8.41 -10.45
CA GLY A 41 -0.83 -8.24 -9.02
C GLY A 41 -0.66 -9.57 -8.27
N MET A 42 -1.38 -10.61 -8.68
CA MET A 42 -1.22 -11.95 -8.12
C MET A 42 0.08 -12.63 -8.56
N ALA A 43 0.71 -12.21 -9.65
CA ALA A 43 2.05 -12.66 -10.01
C ALA A 43 3.17 -11.87 -9.29
N ASN A 44 2.82 -10.94 -8.39
CA ASN A 44 3.78 -10.11 -7.67
C ASN A 44 4.05 -10.65 -6.26
N LEU A 45 5.22 -11.25 -6.07
CA LEU A 45 5.60 -11.85 -4.80
C LEU A 45 5.73 -10.81 -3.66
N GLY A 46 6.17 -9.58 -3.96
CA GLY A 46 6.23 -8.50 -2.96
C GLY A 46 4.85 -8.11 -2.43
N PHE A 47 3.86 -7.98 -3.32
CA PHE A 47 2.47 -7.73 -2.96
C PHE A 47 1.90 -8.85 -2.08
N GLN A 48 2.10 -10.12 -2.48
CA GLN A 48 1.65 -11.26 -1.68
C GLN A 48 2.34 -11.31 -0.31
N THR A 49 3.62 -10.95 -0.24
CA THR A 49 4.40 -10.91 1.01
C THR A 49 3.85 -9.86 1.97
N VAL A 50 3.56 -8.65 1.48
CA VAL A 50 2.91 -7.60 2.28
C VAL A 50 1.53 -8.05 2.78
N TYR A 51 0.73 -8.66 1.90
CA TYR A 51 -0.57 -9.21 2.28
C TYR A 51 -0.46 -10.23 3.43
N LYS A 52 0.50 -11.15 3.34
CA LYS A 52 0.78 -12.14 4.39
C LYS A 52 1.19 -11.48 5.69
N ILE A 53 2.20 -10.59 5.66
CA ILE A 53 2.72 -9.93 6.86
C ILE A 53 1.59 -9.25 7.62
N ILE A 54 0.75 -8.47 6.93
CA ILE A 54 -0.35 -7.74 7.58
C ILE A 54 -1.38 -8.71 8.16
N ASN A 55 -1.72 -9.80 7.45
CA ASN A 55 -2.68 -10.79 7.97
C ASN A 55 -2.12 -11.67 9.09
N GLU A 56 -0.80 -11.82 9.22
CA GLU A 56 -0.15 -12.48 10.36
C GLU A 56 -0.16 -11.61 11.64
N LEU A 57 -0.36 -10.30 11.51
CA LEU A 57 -0.54 -9.41 12.66
C LEU A 57 -1.93 -9.63 13.29
N PRO A 58 -2.03 -9.98 14.59
CA PRO A 58 -3.31 -10.35 15.21
C PRO A 58 -4.37 -9.25 15.19
N SER A 59 -3.97 -7.99 15.31
CA SER A 59 -4.87 -6.83 15.38
C SER A 59 -5.26 -6.25 14.02
N PHE A 60 -4.84 -6.85 12.91
CA PHE A 60 -5.09 -6.34 11.57
C PHE A 60 -5.85 -7.35 10.71
N LEU A 61 -6.70 -6.84 9.82
CA LEU A 61 -7.24 -7.59 8.69
C LEU A 61 -6.76 -6.92 7.40
N CYS A 62 -6.27 -7.69 6.45
CA CYS A 62 -5.84 -7.19 5.15
C CYS A 62 -6.68 -7.83 4.05
N GLU A 63 -7.28 -6.99 3.22
CA GLU A 63 -8.02 -7.35 2.03
C GLU A 63 -7.36 -6.72 0.80
N ARG A 64 -7.63 -7.23 -0.39
CA ARG A 64 -6.98 -6.79 -1.62
C ARG A 64 -7.90 -5.95 -2.49
N VAL A 65 -7.32 -5.07 -3.28
CA VAL A 65 -8.01 -4.37 -4.37
C VAL A 65 -7.08 -4.22 -5.56
N PHE A 66 -7.67 -4.27 -6.76
CA PHE A 66 -6.94 -4.19 -8.03
C PHE A 66 -7.63 -3.20 -8.94
N LEU A 67 -6.87 -2.63 -9.89
CA LEU A 67 -7.47 -1.83 -10.94
C LEU A 67 -8.22 -2.76 -11.92
N PRO A 68 -9.49 -2.49 -12.24
CA PRO A 68 -10.22 -3.23 -13.27
C PRO A 68 -9.51 -3.15 -14.65
N ALA A 69 -9.45 -4.25 -15.39
CA ALA A 69 -8.92 -4.27 -16.75
C ALA A 69 -9.85 -3.54 -17.73
N GLY A 70 -9.28 -2.82 -18.70
CA GLY A 70 -9.92 -1.80 -19.52
C GLY A 70 -10.97 -2.23 -20.56
N ASP A 71 -11.46 -3.47 -20.55
CA ASP A 71 -12.57 -3.90 -21.43
C ASP A 71 -13.94 -3.89 -20.73
N ASP A 72 -13.98 -3.67 -19.41
CA ASP A 72 -15.22 -3.38 -18.70
C ASP A 72 -15.59 -1.89 -18.92
N ALA A 73 -15.79 -1.47 -20.18
CA ALA A 73 -16.27 -0.14 -20.58
C ALA A 73 -17.73 0.15 -20.13
N GLU A 74 -18.19 -0.51 -19.06
CA GLU A 74 -19.34 -0.12 -18.25
C GLU A 74 -18.92 0.66 -16.98
N PHE A 75 -17.67 1.15 -16.89
CA PHE A 75 -17.29 2.16 -15.89
C PHE A 75 -17.84 3.53 -16.30
N VAL A 76 -19.16 3.68 -16.13
CA VAL A 76 -19.84 4.97 -16.17
C VAL A 76 -19.22 5.86 -15.09
N ALA A 77 -18.67 7.00 -15.51
CA ALA A 77 -18.23 8.05 -14.61
C ALA A 77 -19.36 8.37 -13.61
N GLY A 78 -19.14 8.03 -12.33
CA GLY A 78 -20.04 8.40 -11.23
C GLY A 78 -20.84 7.30 -10.54
N ALA A 79 -20.69 5.99 -10.85
CA ALA A 79 -21.59 4.97 -10.27
C ALA A 79 -20.98 3.68 -9.69
N VAL A 80 -19.70 3.37 -9.92
CA VAL A 80 -19.10 2.13 -9.37
C VAL A 80 -18.07 2.49 -8.31
N GLU A 81 -18.52 2.45 -7.06
CA GLU A 81 -17.65 2.47 -5.89
C GLU A 81 -16.68 1.28 -5.94
N THR A 82 -15.38 1.55 -5.91
CA THR A 82 -14.37 0.49 -5.79
C THR A 82 -14.49 -0.15 -4.41
N VAL A 83 -14.49 -1.47 -4.40
CA VAL A 83 -14.62 -2.30 -3.21
C VAL A 83 -13.48 -3.32 -3.14
N SER A 84 -13.19 -3.79 -1.94
CA SER A 84 -12.23 -4.88 -1.72
C SER A 84 -12.68 -6.20 -2.35
N LEU A 85 -11.73 -7.09 -2.60
CA LEU A 85 -11.97 -8.38 -3.22
C LEU A 85 -12.71 -9.34 -2.27
N GLU A 86 -12.21 -9.52 -1.04
CA GLU A 86 -12.63 -10.58 -0.10
C GLU A 86 -14.02 -10.36 0.51
N SER A 87 -14.33 -9.11 0.84
CA SER A 87 -15.58 -8.75 1.53
C SER A 87 -16.43 -7.71 0.80
N GLN A 88 -15.92 -7.16 -0.30
CA GLN A 88 -16.63 -6.15 -1.10
C GLN A 88 -17.01 -4.92 -0.28
N LYS A 89 -16.07 -4.49 0.58
CA LYS A 89 -16.22 -3.29 1.39
C LYS A 89 -15.70 -2.06 0.62
N PRO A 90 -16.41 -0.93 0.68
CA PRO A 90 -15.92 0.34 0.14
C PRO A 90 -14.53 0.71 0.65
N LEU A 91 -13.66 1.19 -0.24
CA LEU A 91 -12.29 1.57 0.15
C LEU A 91 -12.25 2.66 1.23
N ARG A 92 -13.22 3.58 1.23
CA ARG A 92 -13.32 4.64 2.24
C ARG A 92 -13.64 4.16 3.65
N ASP A 93 -14.11 2.92 3.81
CA ASP A 93 -14.48 2.34 5.11
C ASP A 93 -13.29 1.64 5.80
N PHE A 94 -12.14 1.56 5.12
CA PHE A 94 -10.91 1.00 5.70
C PHE A 94 -10.19 2.00 6.60
N ASP A 95 -9.45 1.51 7.60
CA ASP A 95 -8.54 2.35 8.39
C ASP A 95 -7.32 2.79 7.56
N ILE A 96 -6.83 1.90 6.68
CA ILE A 96 -5.64 2.11 5.85
C ILE A 96 -5.91 1.63 4.42
N LEU A 97 -5.53 2.44 3.44
CA LEU A 97 -5.41 2.02 2.03
C LEU A 97 -3.91 2.00 1.69
N ALA A 98 -3.36 0.81 1.50
CA ALA A 98 -1.94 0.60 1.25
C ALA A 98 -1.69 0.29 -0.22
N PHE A 99 -0.77 0.98 -0.88
CA PHE A 99 -0.39 0.69 -2.27
C PHE A 99 0.97 -0.01 -2.34
N SER A 100 1.03 -1.11 -3.09
CA SER A 100 2.28 -1.77 -3.46
C SER A 100 2.61 -1.43 -4.91
N ILE A 101 3.59 -0.55 -5.14
CA ILE A 101 3.89 -0.01 -6.47
C ILE A 101 5.21 -0.55 -6.98
N SER A 102 5.15 -1.29 -8.09
CA SER A 102 6.34 -1.88 -8.73
C SER A 102 6.94 -0.96 -9.79
N PHE A 103 6.13 -0.14 -10.46
CA PHE A 103 6.58 0.69 -11.58
C PHE A 103 6.03 2.11 -11.48
N GLU A 104 6.81 3.12 -11.88
CA GLU A 104 6.38 4.52 -11.88
C GLU A 104 5.19 4.78 -12.83
N ASN A 105 5.08 3.97 -13.88
CA ASN A 105 3.96 4.03 -14.82
C ASN A 105 2.60 3.71 -14.18
N ASP A 106 2.58 3.11 -12.98
CA ASP A 106 1.36 2.80 -12.25
C ASP A 106 0.85 4.00 -11.41
N TYR A 107 1.58 5.11 -11.30
CA TYR A 107 1.13 6.28 -10.52
C TYR A 107 -0.25 6.84 -10.95
N PRO A 108 -0.59 6.94 -12.24
CA PRO A 108 -1.94 7.35 -12.64
C PRO A 108 -3.02 6.37 -12.19
N ALA A 109 -2.71 5.07 -12.08
CA ALA A 109 -3.66 4.06 -11.60
C ALA A 109 -3.95 4.19 -10.10
N VAL A 110 -2.98 4.65 -9.30
CA VAL A 110 -3.23 5.05 -7.90
C VAL A 110 -4.32 6.10 -7.83
N LEU A 111 -4.22 7.15 -8.65
CA LEU A 111 -5.21 8.25 -8.67
C LEU A 111 -6.61 7.76 -9.06
N LYS A 112 -6.69 6.85 -10.05
CA LYS A 112 -7.96 6.22 -10.45
C LYS A 112 -8.59 5.45 -9.29
N ILE A 113 -7.82 4.64 -8.56
CA ILE A 113 -8.32 3.87 -7.40
C ILE A 113 -8.79 4.79 -6.28
N LEU A 114 -8.07 5.89 -6.01
CA LEU A 114 -8.50 6.89 -5.02
C LEU A 114 -9.83 7.54 -5.41
N GLU A 115 -9.94 7.99 -6.67
CA GLU A 115 -11.13 8.62 -7.21
C GLU A 115 -12.34 7.69 -7.15
N SER A 116 -12.22 6.46 -7.64
CA SER A 116 -13.31 5.47 -7.67
C SER A 116 -13.64 4.91 -6.27
N GLY A 117 -12.69 4.97 -5.33
CA GLY A 117 -12.89 4.67 -3.91
C GLY A 117 -13.55 5.81 -3.11
N GLY A 118 -13.78 6.98 -3.73
CA GLY A 118 -14.34 8.14 -3.06
C GLY A 118 -13.40 8.76 -2.02
N ILE A 119 -12.09 8.64 -2.24
CA ILE A 119 -11.04 9.17 -1.35
C ILE A 119 -10.46 10.43 -2.01
N PRO A 120 -10.34 11.56 -1.29
CA PRO A 120 -9.70 12.76 -1.82
C PRO A 120 -8.30 12.46 -2.38
N LEU A 121 -8.03 12.95 -3.59
CA LEU A 121 -6.78 12.67 -4.29
C LEU A 121 -5.56 13.18 -3.51
N LYS A 122 -5.57 14.45 -3.10
CA LYS A 122 -4.45 15.04 -2.36
C LYS A 122 -4.55 14.71 -0.87
N ALA A 123 -3.42 14.37 -0.26
CA ALA A 123 -3.35 14.03 1.15
C ALA A 123 -3.88 15.15 2.06
N LYS A 124 -3.59 16.42 1.71
CA LYS A 124 -4.05 17.60 2.46
C LYS A 124 -5.58 17.76 2.54
N ASP A 125 -6.31 17.17 1.60
CA ASP A 125 -7.78 17.26 1.55
C ASP A 125 -8.45 16.13 2.35
N ARG A 126 -7.66 15.17 2.86
CA ARG A 126 -8.16 14.04 3.67
C ARG A 126 -8.32 14.44 5.13
N LYS A 127 -9.54 14.25 5.63
CA LYS A 127 -9.90 14.38 7.06
C LYS A 127 -9.79 13.04 7.81
N SER A 128 -9.97 13.08 9.13
CA SER A 128 -9.91 11.91 10.05
C SER A 128 -10.77 10.72 9.64
N LYS A 129 -11.89 10.96 8.95
CA LYS A 129 -12.80 9.90 8.48
C LYS A 129 -12.30 9.12 7.26
N HIS A 130 -11.27 9.59 6.57
CA HIS A 130 -10.73 8.90 5.39
C HIS A 130 -9.58 7.99 5.82
N PRO A 131 -9.34 6.88 5.09
CA PRO A 131 -8.22 5.99 5.35
C PRO A 131 -6.90 6.76 5.37
N LEU A 132 -5.95 6.22 6.12
CA LEU A 132 -4.55 6.58 5.93
C LEU A 132 -4.07 5.97 4.61
N VAL A 133 -3.65 6.79 3.65
CA VAL A 133 -3.14 6.29 2.37
C VAL A 133 -1.64 6.12 2.47
N ILE A 134 -1.18 4.88 2.43
CA ILE A 134 0.24 4.54 2.52
C ILE A 134 0.74 3.90 1.23
N GLY A 135 2.02 4.08 0.91
CA GLY A 135 2.61 3.52 -0.30
C GLY A 135 3.98 2.90 -0.03
N GLY A 136 4.23 1.75 -0.62
CA GLY A 136 5.54 1.09 -0.63
C GLY A 136 5.82 0.41 -1.97
N GLY A 137 6.92 -0.33 -2.03
CA GLY A 137 7.41 -0.97 -3.25
C GLY A 137 8.59 -0.22 -3.86
N ILE A 138 9.23 -0.85 -4.85
CA ILE A 138 10.53 -0.41 -5.36
C ILE A 138 10.47 0.97 -6.02
N ALA A 139 9.42 1.27 -6.79
CA ALA A 139 9.27 2.56 -7.47
C ALA A 139 9.22 3.72 -6.46
N LEU A 140 8.43 3.56 -5.38
CA LEU A 140 8.33 4.56 -4.32
C LEU A 140 9.59 4.63 -3.45
N THR A 141 10.27 3.50 -3.23
CA THR A 141 11.52 3.46 -2.48
C THR A 141 12.64 4.19 -3.22
N LEU A 142 12.67 4.11 -4.55
CA LEU A 142 13.65 4.78 -5.39
C LEU A 142 13.40 6.29 -5.49
N ASN A 143 12.14 6.70 -5.70
CA ASN A 143 11.80 8.11 -5.84
C ASN A 143 10.37 8.40 -5.35
N PRO A 144 10.18 8.75 -4.06
CA PRO A 144 8.86 8.98 -3.49
C PRO A 144 8.27 10.36 -3.80
N GLU A 145 9.08 11.31 -4.27
CA GLU A 145 8.67 12.71 -4.45
C GLU A 145 7.65 12.95 -5.57
N PRO A 146 7.73 12.31 -6.75
CA PRO A 146 6.76 12.56 -7.82
C PRO A 146 5.29 12.33 -7.41
N PRO A 147 4.93 11.26 -6.65
CA PRO A 147 3.57 11.08 -6.16
C PRO A 147 3.31 11.65 -4.75
N ALA A 148 4.24 12.41 -4.13
CA ALA A 148 4.18 12.78 -2.71
C ALA A 148 2.91 13.51 -2.28
N ASP A 149 2.34 14.37 -3.14
CA ASP A 149 1.09 15.09 -2.88
C ASP A 149 -0.12 14.18 -2.61
N PHE A 150 -0.06 12.91 -3.04
CA PHE A 150 -1.17 11.97 -2.99
C PHE A 150 -1.05 10.93 -1.88
N PHE A 151 0.07 10.84 -1.17
CA PHE A 151 0.30 9.87 -0.10
C PHE A 151 0.39 10.54 1.27
N ASP A 152 -0.17 9.89 2.29
CA ASP A 152 0.03 10.33 3.67
C ASP A 152 1.36 9.82 4.21
N VAL A 153 1.73 8.59 3.88
CA VAL A 153 2.96 7.93 4.37
C VAL A 153 3.58 7.08 3.28
N PHE A 154 4.89 7.15 3.13
CA PHE A 154 5.67 6.20 2.38
C PHE A 154 6.40 5.23 3.30
N VAL A 155 6.38 3.96 2.92
CA VAL A 155 7.14 2.86 3.53
C VAL A 155 8.29 2.54 2.59
N LEU A 156 9.46 3.14 2.85
CA LEU A 156 10.66 3.03 2.02
C LEU A 156 11.56 1.92 2.53
N GLY A 157 11.81 0.91 1.70
CA GLY A 157 12.63 -0.25 2.05
C GLY A 157 11.81 -1.51 2.26
N GLU A 158 12.28 -2.35 3.20
CA GLU A 158 11.83 -3.73 3.33
C GLU A 158 10.62 -3.86 4.27
N ALA A 159 9.52 -4.41 3.75
CA ALA A 159 8.24 -4.46 4.43
C ALA A 159 8.24 -5.37 5.67
N GLU A 160 9.04 -6.44 5.64
CA GLU A 160 9.15 -7.44 6.70
C GLU A 160 9.59 -6.85 8.04
N GLU A 161 10.47 -5.84 8.02
CA GLU A 161 10.94 -5.16 9.23
C GLU A 161 10.08 -3.93 9.57
N ILE A 162 9.60 -3.20 8.55
CA ILE A 162 8.93 -1.91 8.76
C ILE A 162 7.46 -2.10 9.15
N LEU A 163 6.72 -3.03 8.51
CA LEU A 163 5.27 -3.17 8.75
C LEU A 163 4.91 -3.60 10.18
N PRO A 164 5.63 -4.52 10.86
CA PRO A 164 5.36 -4.83 12.26
C PRO A 164 5.54 -3.61 13.18
N GLN A 165 6.55 -2.78 12.92
CA GLN A 165 6.79 -1.55 13.68
C GLN A 165 5.70 -0.51 13.40
N PHE A 166 5.35 -0.32 12.13
CA PHE A 166 4.26 0.54 11.69
C PHE A 166 2.95 0.15 12.36
N ALA A 167 2.60 -1.13 12.35
CA ALA A 167 1.39 -1.65 12.95
C ALA A 167 1.32 -1.38 14.46
N ARG A 168 2.44 -1.53 15.17
CA ARG A 168 2.55 -1.21 16.60
C ARG A 168 2.28 0.27 16.86
N VAL A 169 2.97 1.17 16.17
CA VAL A 169 2.85 2.63 16.35
C VAL A 169 1.45 3.11 15.94
N PHE A 170 0.90 2.58 14.84
CA PHE A 170 -0.46 2.88 14.40
C PHE A 170 -1.50 2.44 15.44
N ALA A 171 -1.43 1.20 15.91
CA ALA A 171 -2.36 0.68 16.90
C ALA A 171 -2.30 1.44 18.23
N GLU A 172 -1.10 1.84 18.66
CA GLU A 172 -0.90 2.66 19.85
C GLU A 172 -1.51 4.05 19.69
N ALA A 173 -1.27 4.71 18.56
CA ALA A 173 -1.85 6.02 18.26
C ALA A 173 -3.39 5.98 18.24
N ARG A 174 -3.98 4.92 17.67
CA ARG A 174 -5.44 4.72 17.67
C ARG A 174 -5.99 4.45 19.08
N ARG A 175 -5.30 3.66 19.90
CA ARG A 175 -5.68 3.40 21.30
C ARG A 175 -5.63 4.68 22.15
N MET A 176 -4.71 5.59 21.85
CA MET A 176 -4.55 6.86 22.54
C MET A 176 -5.42 8.00 21.96
N ASP A 177 -6.23 7.71 20.94
CA ASP A 177 -7.02 8.70 20.19
C ASP A 177 -6.18 9.89 19.70
N LEU A 178 -4.95 9.61 19.26
CA LEU A 178 -4.07 10.64 18.72
C LEU A 178 -4.64 11.18 17.40
N GLY A 179 -4.67 12.51 17.29
CA GLY A 179 -5.00 13.16 16.03
C GLY A 179 -4.03 12.77 14.92
N ARG A 180 -4.52 12.76 13.66
CA ARG A 180 -3.75 12.31 12.47
C ARG A 180 -2.36 12.92 12.39
N LYS A 181 -2.20 14.24 12.65
CA LYS A 181 -0.88 14.91 12.60
C LYS A 181 0.09 14.34 13.63
N ALA A 182 -0.36 14.11 14.88
CA ALA A 182 0.49 13.55 15.93
C ALA A 182 0.93 12.12 15.59
N MET A 183 -0.01 11.28 15.13
CA MET A 183 0.29 9.93 14.65
C MET A 183 1.34 9.92 13.52
N LEU A 184 1.22 10.83 12.54
CA LEU A 184 2.17 10.96 11.44
C LEU A 184 3.58 11.36 11.93
N ILE A 185 3.67 12.27 12.91
CA ILE A 185 4.95 12.64 13.53
C ILE A 185 5.56 11.44 14.25
N ASP A 186 4.76 10.68 15.01
CA ASP A 186 5.23 9.50 15.73
C ASP A 186 5.75 8.42 14.79
N LEU A 187 5.03 8.16 13.69
CA LEU A 187 5.47 7.24 12.64
C LEU A 187 6.83 7.66 12.06
N GLN A 188 6.98 8.94 11.70
CA GLN A 188 8.21 9.48 11.13
C GLN A 188 9.41 9.43 12.11
N LYS A 189 9.17 9.65 13.41
CA LYS A 189 10.22 9.67 14.44
C LYS A 189 10.67 8.28 14.86
N GLN A 190 9.74 7.33 14.97
CA GLN A 190 10.01 6.03 15.59
C GLN A 190 10.51 4.98 14.61
N ILE A 191 10.23 5.14 13.32
CA ILE A 191 10.41 4.06 12.34
C ILE A 191 11.34 4.52 11.21
N PRO A 192 12.59 4.01 11.15
CA PRO A 192 13.45 4.19 9.99
C PRO A 192 12.74 3.68 8.72
N GLY A 193 12.95 4.36 7.59
CA GLY A 193 12.29 4.03 6.32
C GLY A 193 10.89 4.62 6.15
N ILE A 194 10.27 5.20 7.19
CA ILE A 194 9.05 5.99 7.01
C ILE A 194 9.40 7.37 6.48
N TYR A 195 8.66 7.81 5.47
CA TYR A 195 8.68 9.18 4.97
C TYR A 195 7.27 9.75 4.90
N VAL A 196 7.02 10.85 5.62
CA VAL A 196 5.73 11.56 5.64
C VAL A 196 5.88 12.90 4.92
N PRO A 197 5.41 13.06 3.68
CA PRO A 197 5.66 14.25 2.88
C PRO A 197 5.21 15.55 3.53
N SER A 198 4.06 15.54 4.20
CA SER A 198 3.49 16.74 4.84
C SER A 198 4.33 17.30 6.00
N LEU A 199 5.36 16.56 6.45
CA LEU A 199 6.29 17.00 7.50
C LEU A 199 7.58 17.60 6.94
N TYR A 200 7.68 17.78 5.62
CA TYR A 200 8.86 18.33 4.95
C TYR A 200 8.46 19.44 3.98
N ALA A 201 9.31 20.46 3.89
CA ALA A 201 9.25 21.48 2.87
C ALA A 201 10.25 21.16 1.76
N VAL A 202 9.75 21.06 0.52
CA VAL A 202 10.56 20.82 -0.66
C VAL A 202 10.73 22.13 -1.43
N SER A 203 11.97 22.50 -1.71
CA SER A 203 12.29 23.65 -2.55
C SER A 203 12.89 23.17 -3.88
N TYR A 204 12.66 23.93 -4.94
CA TYR A 204 13.09 23.57 -6.29
C TYR A 204 14.00 24.66 -6.87
N PHE A 205 14.92 24.24 -7.73
CA PHE A 205 15.62 25.15 -8.63
C PHE A 205 14.67 25.64 -9.74
N PRO A 206 14.98 26.76 -10.44
CA PRO A 206 14.18 27.24 -11.55
C PRO A 206 13.93 26.20 -12.65
N GLU A 207 14.84 25.24 -12.82
CA GLU A 207 14.74 24.16 -13.81
C GLU A 207 13.86 22.98 -13.33
N GLY A 208 13.25 23.08 -12.15
CA GLY A 208 12.31 22.09 -11.61
C GLY A 208 12.96 20.92 -10.85
N LYS A 209 14.29 20.90 -10.71
CA LYS A 209 14.97 19.90 -9.86
C LYS A 209 14.81 20.24 -8.38
N ILE A 210 14.70 19.21 -7.54
CA ILE A 210 14.70 19.40 -6.08
C ILE A 210 16.03 20.02 -5.65
N LYS A 211 15.93 21.15 -4.96
CA LYS A 211 17.04 21.88 -4.37
C LYS A 211 17.32 21.42 -2.95
N ASP A 212 16.29 21.34 -2.12
CA ASP A 212 16.41 20.95 -0.72
C ASP A 212 15.09 20.38 -0.18
N VAL A 213 15.20 19.48 0.79
CA VAL A 213 14.08 18.87 1.52
C VAL A 213 14.34 19.06 3.01
N VAL A 214 13.57 19.94 3.64
CA VAL A 214 13.82 20.41 5.01
C VAL A 214 12.69 19.96 5.92
N PRO A 215 12.97 19.30 7.07
CA PRO A 215 11.93 18.94 8.03
C PRO A 215 11.24 20.18 8.61
N LEU A 216 9.92 20.09 8.79
CA LEU A 216 9.08 21.16 9.35
C LEU A 216 8.92 21.07 10.87
N GLU A 217 9.28 19.94 11.47
CA GLU A 217 9.14 19.69 12.91
C GLU A 217 10.50 19.32 13.52
N GLU A 218 10.71 19.70 14.78
CA GLU A 218 11.95 19.42 15.50
C GLU A 218 12.12 17.92 15.78
N GLY A 219 13.35 17.44 15.61
CA GLY A 219 13.74 16.04 15.83
C GLY A 219 13.45 15.10 14.66
N LEU A 220 12.95 15.61 13.53
CA LEU A 220 12.80 14.82 12.31
C LEU A 220 14.12 14.68 11.54
N PRO A 221 14.40 13.53 10.91
CA PRO A 221 15.64 13.31 10.19
C PRO A 221 15.67 14.15 8.90
N LYS A 222 16.83 14.74 8.58
CA LYS A 222 17.05 15.44 7.29
C LYS A 222 17.15 14.50 6.09
N LYS A 223 17.53 13.24 6.33
CA LYS A 223 17.62 12.20 5.31
C LYS A 223 16.89 10.96 5.83
N ILE A 224 16.00 10.42 5.02
CA ILE A 224 15.27 9.20 5.38
C ILE A 224 16.21 8.01 5.19
N GLN A 225 16.43 7.26 6.27
CA GLN A 225 17.31 6.10 6.24
C GLN A 225 16.53 4.88 5.77
N VAL A 226 16.92 4.34 4.61
CA VAL A 226 16.46 3.04 4.12
C VAL A 226 17.55 2.02 4.48
N SER A 227 17.18 0.98 5.22
CA SER A 227 18.13 -0.05 5.66
C SER A 227 17.85 -1.36 4.95
N PRO A 228 18.89 -2.04 4.42
CA PRO A 228 18.73 -3.38 3.89
C PRO A 228 18.49 -4.36 5.04
N ILE A 229 17.70 -5.40 4.79
CA ILE A 229 17.56 -6.52 5.71
C ILE A 229 18.93 -7.17 5.95
N LYS A 230 19.30 -7.34 7.23
CA LYS A 230 20.59 -7.93 7.61
C LYS A 230 20.66 -9.44 7.36
N ASN A 231 19.54 -10.14 7.58
CA ASN A 231 19.45 -11.59 7.39
C ASN A 231 18.22 -11.92 6.55
N ILE A 232 18.39 -11.95 5.23
CA ILE A 232 17.29 -12.26 4.31
C ILE A 232 16.71 -13.66 4.53
N ASN A 233 17.54 -14.62 4.95
CA ASN A 233 17.10 -15.99 5.22
C ASN A 233 16.19 -16.10 6.46
N ALA A 234 16.03 -15.03 7.24
CA ALA A 234 15.03 -14.98 8.30
C ALA A 234 13.60 -14.93 7.75
N PHE A 235 13.43 -14.56 6.48
CA PHE A 235 12.13 -14.40 5.84
C PHE A 235 11.96 -15.46 4.75
N ARG A 236 10.77 -16.06 4.71
CA ARG A 236 10.38 -17.01 3.65
C ARG A 236 9.39 -16.31 2.73
N THR A 237 9.91 -15.84 1.60
CA THR A 237 9.14 -15.14 0.60
C THR A 237 8.74 -16.14 -0.47
N THR A 238 7.53 -16.69 -0.33
CA THR A 238 6.94 -17.62 -1.28
C THR A 238 5.51 -17.18 -1.57
N GLU A 239 4.93 -17.74 -2.62
CA GLU A 239 3.51 -17.60 -2.89
C GLU A 239 2.67 -17.91 -1.64
N VAL A 240 1.68 -17.07 -1.42
CA VAL A 240 0.77 -17.05 -0.27
C VAL A 240 -0.65 -17.36 -0.73
N VAL A 241 -1.03 -16.78 -1.87
CA VAL A 241 -2.33 -16.99 -2.49
C VAL A 241 -2.11 -17.51 -3.91
N SER A 242 -2.50 -18.76 -4.12
CA SER A 242 -2.48 -19.41 -5.43
C SER A 242 -3.77 -19.10 -6.18
N SER A 243 -3.66 -18.76 -7.46
CA SER A 243 -4.80 -18.42 -8.30
C SER A 243 -4.62 -18.90 -9.73
N ALA A 244 -5.62 -19.59 -10.25
CA ALA A 244 -5.68 -19.99 -11.65
C ALA A 244 -5.87 -18.80 -12.62
N ASP A 245 -6.15 -17.60 -12.10
CA ASP A 245 -6.35 -16.37 -12.88
C ASP A 245 -5.14 -15.41 -12.79
N ALA A 246 -4.04 -15.83 -12.16
CA ALA A 246 -2.77 -15.10 -12.13
C ALA A 246 -1.99 -15.24 -13.45
N GLU A 247 -1.05 -14.31 -13.72
CA GLU A 247 -0.23 -14.35 -14.94
C GLU A 247 0.62 -15.63 -15.03
N MET A 248 1.08 -16.11 -13.87
CA MET A 248 1.92 -17.30 -13.71
C MET A 248 1.13 -18.45 -13.03
N ALA A 249 -0.12 -18.67 -13.45
CA ALA A 249 -1.05 -19.61 -12.82
C ALA A 249 -0.56 -21.07 -12.74
N ASP A 250 0.29 -21.51 -13.68
CA ASP A 250 0.84 -22.87 -13.72
C ASP A 250 2.20 -23.00 -12.98
N MET A 251 2.60 -21.97 -12.22
CA MET A 251 3.86 -21.91 -11.49
C MET A 251 3.61 -21.70 -9.99
N PHE A 252 4.66 -21.94 -9.19
CA PHE A 252 4.68 -21.56 -7.77
C PHE A 252 5.81 -20.55 -7.54
N LEU A 253 5.47 -19.37 -7.04
CA LEU A 253 6.45 -18.29 -6.88
C LEU A 253 7.32 -18.48 -5.63
N VAL A 254 8.64 -18.43 -5.80
CA VAL A 254 9.63 -18.52 -4.72
C VAL A 254 10.72 -17.48 -4.93
N GLU A 255 11.03 -16.72 -3.89
CA GLU A 255 12.21 -15.86 -3.90
C GLU A 255 13.49 -16.70 -3.74
N VAL A 256 14.36 -16.63 -4.74
CA VAL A 256 15.68 -17.28 -4.70
C VAL A 256 16.78 -16.28 -4.35
N ASN A 257 16.61 -15.02 -4.72
CA ASN A 257 17.54 -13.92 -4.44
C ASN A 257 16.76 -12.60 -4.41
N ARG A 258 17.26 -11.60 -3.67
CA ARG A 258 16.67 -10.26 -3.56
C ARG A 258 17.67 -9.20 -3.95
N GLY A 259 17.19 -8.25 -4.75
CA GLY A 259 17.98 -7.14 -5.23
C GLY A 259 18.86 -7.49 -6.42
N CYS A 260 19.28 -6.45 -7.15
CA CYS A 260 20.22 -6.60 -8.24
C CYS A 260 21.65 -6.66 -7.66
N PRO A 261 22.45 -7.70 -7.95
CA PRO A 261 23.83 -7.79 -7.46
C PRO A 261 24.71 -6.66 -8.01
N HIS A 262 24.29 -6.02 -9.10
CA HIS A 262 25.01 -4.91 -9.70
C HIS A 262 24.88 -3.59 -8.94
N LEU A 263 23.96 -3.50 -7.97
CA LEU A 263 23.75 -2.30 -7.13
C LEU A 263 23.80 -1.02 -7.98
N CYS A 264 23.14 -0.99 -9.15
CA CYS A 264 23.21 0.14 -10.06
C CYS A 264 22.78 1.40 -9.28
N ARG A 265 23.78 2.25 -8.98
CA ARG A 265 23.65 3.51 -8.26
C ARG A 265 23.48 4.64 -9.26
#